data_AF-A0A8T1B7W3-F1
#
_entry.id   AF-A0A8T1B7W3-F1
#
_cell.length_a   1.000
_cell.length_b   1.000
_cell.length_c   1.000
_cell.angle_alpha   90.00
_cell.angle_beta   90.00
_cell.angle_gamma   90.00
#
_symmetry.space_group_name_H-M   'P 1'
#
loop_
_entity.id
_entity.type
_entity.pdbx_description
1 polymer ?
#
loop_
_entity_poly.entity_id
_entity_poly.type
_entity_poly.pdbx_seq_one_letter_code
_entity_poly.pdbx_strand_id
1 'polypeptide(L)'
;MTSRQLCAFFYVDLGEGLFECKKCGRSRKQASGTGNSNHLGHLGTTGVSYVEEYAGLQAAATSTMDMFGFVDEVTLNIYSWIRWIIQRNLPITEVENKVAREVVRMKPTTVRTMIVYLLFVEDKVGQLIASEMGVSFCLMFDGWT
;
A
#
# COMPACT_ATOMS: atom_id res chain seq x y z
N MET A 1 12.38 9.17 -9.30
CA MET A 1 12.26 9.64 -7.91
C MET A 1 12.37 11.15 -7.90
N THR A 2 11.32 11.88 -7.50
CA THR A 2 11.36 13.35 -7.42
C THR A 2 11.71 13.80 -5.99
N SER A 3 12.28 15.01 -5.86
CA SER A 3 12.56 15.62 -4.54
C SER A 3 11.31 15.71 -3.67
N ARG A 4 10.14 15.90 -4.29
CA ARG A 4 8.85 15.96 -3.61
C ARG A 4 8.44 14.61 -3.02
N GLN A 5 8.67 13.51 -3.73
CA GLN A 5 8.38 12.16 -3.24
C GLN A 5 9.26 11.81 -2.03
N LEU A 6 10.54 12.18 -2.07
CA LEU A 6 11.46 12.00 -0.96
C LEU A 6 11.07 12.81 0.27
N CYS A 7 10.68 14.08 0.10
CA CYS A 7 10.22 14.91 1.21
C CYS A 7 8.94 14.34 1.83
N ALA A 8 7.97 13.93 1.02
CA ALA A 8 6.74 13.32 1.53
C ALA A 8 7.01 12.02 2.30
N PHE A 9 8.03 11.26 1.87
CA PHE A 9 8.41 10.02 2.53
C PHE A 9 9.07 10.26 3.90
N PHE A 10 10.10 11.11 3.96
CA PHE A 10 10.92 11.27 5.16
C PHE A 10 10.45 12.36 6.14
N TYR A 11 9.47 13.18 5.78
CA TYR A 11 8.98 14.27 6.63
C TYR A 11 7.49 14.19 6.94
N VAL A 12 7.12 14.71 8.10
CA VAL A 12 5.74 14.99 8.49
C VAL A 12 5.51 16.49 8.36
N ASP A 13 4.47 16.90 7.64
CA ASP A 13 4.04 18.30 7.60
C ASP A 13 3.29 18.63 8.90
N LEU A 14 3.83 19.56 9.68
CA LEU A 14 3.24 20.04 10.93
C LEU A 14 2.38 21.30 10.72
N GLY A 15 2.24 21.78 9.48
CA GLY A 15 1.57 23.02 9.15
C GLY A 15 2.50 24.24 9.22
N GLU A 16 2.03 25.37 8.69
CA GLU A 16 2.76 26.66 8.69
C GLU A 16 4.18 26.60 8.09
N GLY A 17 4.41 25.66 7.16
CA GLY A 17 5.72 25.45 6.55
C GLY A 17 6.73 24.77 7.49
N LEU A 18 6.29 24.11 8.55
CA LEU A 18 7.14 23.34 9.45
C LEU A 18 7.05 21.85 9.13
N PHE A 19 8.20 21.20 8.99
CA PHE A 19 8.30 19.80 8.61
C PHE A 19 9.21 19.05 9.58
N GLU A 20 8.77 17.92 10.13
CA GLU A 20 9.58 17.11 11.05
C GLU A 20 10.20 15.91 10.34
N CYS A 21 11.51 15.74 10.49
CA CYS A 21 12.23 14.58 9.96
C CYS A 21 11.91 13.32 10.77
N LYS A 22 11.33 12.31 10.13
CA LYS A 22 10.95 11.03 10.77
C LYS A 22 12.14 10.24 11.32
N LYS A 23 13.36 10.47 10.81
CA LYS A 23 14.57 9.74 11.26
C LYS A 23 15.19 10.29 12.53
N CYS A 24 15.17 11.61 12.71
CA CYS A 24 15.91 12.26 13.80
C CYS A 24 15.06 13.21 14.64
N GLY A 25 13.76 13.34 14.33
CA GLY A 25 12.82 14.21 15.04
C GLY A 25 13.08 15.71 14.87
N ARG A 26 14.03 16.12 14.03
CA ARG A 26 14.37 17.54 13.86
C ARG A 26 13.39 18.22 12.91
N SER A 27 12.81 19.32 13.36
CA SER A 27 11.94 20.15 12.54
C SER A 27 12.74 21.08 11.62
N ARG A 28 12.21 21.32 10.41
CA ARG A 28 12.75 22.18 9.36
C ARG A 28 11.66 23.12 8.88
N LYS A 29 11.96 24.41 8.82
CA LYS A 29 11.08 25.40 8.22
C LYS A 29 11.31 25.46 6.72
N GLN A 30 10.24 25.57 5.96
CA GLN A 30 10.21 25.78 4.53
C GLN A 30 9.21 26.89 4.22
N ALA A 31 9.68 27.94 3.56
CA ALA A 31 8.79 28.98 3.08
C ALA A 31 8.01 28.51 1.85
N SER A 32 6.80 29.02 1.69
CA SER A 32 5.96 28.73 0.52
C SER A 32 6.72 29.08 -0.76
N GLY A 33 6.84 28.10 -1.67
CA GLY A 33 7.47 28.30 -2.99
C GLY A 33 8.99 28.14 -3.06
N THR A 34 9.69 27.81 -1.96
CA THR A 34 11.18 27.73 -1.97
C THR A 34 11.76 26.36 -2.36
N GLY A 35 10.94 25.40 -2.81
CA GLY A 35 11.39 24.06 -3.18
C GLY A 35 11.90 23.22 -1.99
N ASN A 36 12.48 22.04 -2.28
CA ASN A 36 12.79 20.97 -1.32
C ASN A 36 14.28 20.84 -0.93
N SER A 37 15.10 21.84 -1.27
CA SER A 37 16.56 21.77 -1.11
C SER A 37 17.00 21.68 0.36
N ASN A 38 16.29 22.35 1.27
CA ASN A 38 16.51 22.31 2.72
C ASN A 38 16.31 20.89 3.30
N HIS A 39 15.29 20.19 2.84
CA HIS A 39 14.95 18.83 3.25
C HIS A 39 15.99 17.83 2.73
N LEU A 40 16.30 17.90 1.43
CA LEU A 40 17.31 17.03 0.83
C LEU A 40 18.71 17.27 1.43
N GLY A 41 19.06 18.52 1.70
CA GLY A 41 20.30 18.87 2.39
C GLY A 41 20.35 18.25 3.79
N HIS A 42 19.25 18.29 4.54
CA HIS A 42 19.19 17.62 5.84
C HIS A 42 19.32 16.10 5.72
N LEU A 43 18.64 15.46 4.78
CA LEU A 43 18.75 14.01 4.56
C LEU A 43 20.19 13.60 4.25
N GLY A 44 20.90 14.39 3.44
CA GLY A 44 22.34 14.17 3.15
C GLY A 44 23.24 14.23 4.39
N THR A 45 22.84 14.92 5.45
CA THR A 45 23.61 15.01 6.71
C THR A 45 23.37 13.85 7.69
N THR A 46 22.40 12.97 7.41
CA THR A 46 22.02 11.88 8.34
C THR A 46 22.88 10.62 8.24
N GLY A 47 23.93 10.63 7.41
CA GLY A 47 24.96 9.58 7.33
C GLY A 47 24.57 8.33 6.54
N VAL A 48 23.28 8.07 6.30
CA VAL A 48 22.79 6.99 5.43
C VAL A 48 22.37 7.59 4.08
N SER A 49 22.72 6.93 2.97
CA SER A 49 22.24 7.29 1.64
C SER A 49 20.72 7.13 1.61
N TYR A 50 20.00 8.23 1.85
CA TYR A 50 18.54 8.26 1.83
C TYR A 50 17.95 7.76 0.49
N VAL A 51 18.75 7.85 -0.57
CA VAL A 51 18.44 7.35 -1.91
C VAL A 51 18.46 5.83 -1.94
N GLU A 52 19.48 5.20 -1.36
CA GLU A 52 19.60 3.73 -1.26
C GLU A 52 18.55 3.14 -0.35
N GLU A 53 18.22 3.82 0.75
CA GLU A 53 17.15 3.39 1.66
C GLU A 53 15.78 3.47 0.98
N TYR A 54 15.50 4.57 0.28
CA TYR A 54 14.27 4.69 -0.51
C TYR A 54 14.22 3.63 -1.63
N ALA A 55 15.34 3.38 -2.32
CA ALA A 55 15.43 2.36 -3.36
C ALA A 55 15.27 0.94 -2.80
N GLY A 56 15.86 0.64 -1.64
CA GLY A 56 15.73 -0.65 -0.97
C GLY A 56 14.31 -0.91 -0.48
N LEU A 57 13.64 0.11 0.07
CA LEU A 57 12.24 0.02 0.48
C LEU A 57 11.28 -0.07 -0.73
N GLN A 58 11.64 0.54 -1.86
CA GLN A 58 10.90 0.38 -3.11
C GLN A 58 11.10 -1.02 -3.74
N ALA A 59 12.30 -1.58 -3.61
CA ALA A 59 12.66 -2.89 -4.15
C ALA A 59 12.14 -4.05 -3.29
N ALA A 60 12.10 -3.89 -1.96
CA ALA A 60 11.61 -4.87 -1.00
C ALA A 60 10.07 -4.86 -0.91
N ALA A 61 9.37 -4.93 -2.05
CA ALA A 61 7.92 -4.90 -2.18
C ALA A 61 7.22 -6.15 -1.59
N THR A 62 7.47 -6.42 -0.31
CA THR A 62 6.58 -7.12 0.61
C THR A 62 5.87 -6.04 1.44
N SER A 63 5.17 -5.15 0.76
CA SER A 63 4.56 -3.97 1.36
C SER A 63 3.33 -4.37 2.17
N THR A 64 3.46 -4.33 3.49
CA THR A 64 2.31 -4.31 4.39
C THR A 64 1.56 -2.98 4.23
N MET A 65 0.25 -2.98 4.41
CA MET A 65 -0.63 -1.82 4.13
C MET A 65 -0.29 -0.56 4.93
N ASP A 66 0.36 -0.70 6.07
CA ASP A 66 0.88 0.40 6.91
C ASP A 66 2.01 1.20 6.25
N MET A 67 2.67 0.63 5.23
CA MET A 67 3.79 1.23 4.55
C MET A 67 3.39 2.26 3.46
N PHE A 68 2.11 2.29 3.05
CA PHE A 68 1.58 3.24 2.05
C PHE A 68 1.16 4.61 2.64
N GLY A 69 1.37 4.84 3.94
CA GLY A 69 0.92 6.04 4.65
C GLY A 69 -0.53 5.92 5.15
N PHE A 70 -1.30 7.01 5.08
CA PHE A 70 -2.73 6.97 5.42
C PHE A 70 -3.51 6.26 4.32
N VAL A 71 -3.97 5.04 4.60
CA VAL A 71 -4.93 4.32 3.77
C VAL A 71 -6.31 4.94 3.99
N ASP A 72 -6.99 5.34 2.92
CA ASP A 72 -8.34 5.88 3.03
C ASP A 72 -9.33 4.80 3.50
N GLU A 73 -10.43 5.23 4.14
CA GLU A 73 -11.40 4.30 4.72
C GLU A 73 -12.03 3.35 3.68
N VAL A 74 -12.15 3.77 2.42
CA VAL A 74 -12.74 2.93 1.36
C VAL A 74 -11.79 1.79 1.04
N THR A 75 -10.51 2.11 0.83
CA THR A 75 -9.47 1.10 0.57
C THR A 75 -9.36 0.10 1.72
N LEU A 76 -9.36 0.57 2.97
CA LEU A 76 -9.32 -0.31 4.15
C LEU A 76 -10.55 -1.22 4.24
N ASN A 77 -11.73 -0.68 3.90
CA ASN A 77 -12.97 -1.44 3.91
C ASN A 77 -12.97 -2.55 2.85
N ILE A 78 -12.54 -2.24 1.63
CA ILE A 78 -12.44 -3.23 0.55
C ILE A 78 -11.41 -4.31 0.89
N TYR A 79 -10.24 -3.92 1.40
CA TYR A 79 -9.25 -4.90 1.85
C TYR A 79 -9.80 -5.84 2.91
N SER A 80 -10.52 -5.31 3.90
CA SER A 80 -11.12 -6.11 4.96
C SER A 80 -12.11 -7.14 4.39
N TRP A 81 -12.92 -6.74 3.41
CA TRP A 81 -13.84 -7.65 2.71
C TRP A 81 -13.11 -8.74 1.92
N ILE A 82 -12.08 -8.38 1.14
CA ILE A 82 -11.27 -9.34 0.39
C ILE A 82 -10.63 -10.35 1.33
N ARG A 83 -10.01 -9.86 2.42
CA ARG A 83 -9.40 -10.70 3.44
C ARG A 83 -10.42 -11.66 4.05
N TRP A 84 -11.61 -11.18 4.39
CA TRP A 84 -12.68 -12.00 4.97
C TRP A 84 -13.10 -13.13 4.04
N ILE A 85 -13.32 -12.82 2.76
CA ILE A 85 -13.76 -13.80 1.75
C ILE A 85 -12.67 -14.85 1.51
N ILE A 86 -11.44 -14.40 1.23
CA ILE A 86 -10.34 -15.30 0.85
C ILE A 86 -9.88 -16.15 2.03
N GLN A 87 -9.60 -15.56 3.20
CA GLN A 87 -9.04 -16.30 4.33
C GLN A 87 -10.02 -17.34 4.91
N ARG A 88 -11.32 -17.15 4.71
CA ARG A 88 -12.36 -18.09 5.16
C ARG A 88 -12.94 -18.95 4.04
N ASN A 89 -12.44 -18.80 2.80
CA ASN A 89 -12.97 -19.48 1.63
C ASN A 89 -14.50 -19.36 1.49
N LEU A 90 -15.01 -18.13 1.62
CA LEU A 90 -16.45 -17.84 1.54
C LEU A 90 -16.85 -17.46 0.11
N PRO A 91 -18.13 -17.65 -0.26
CA PRO A 91 -18.62 -17.17 -1.54
C PRO A 91 -18.59 -15.64 -1.59
N ILE A 92 -18.33 -15.06 -2.77
CA ILE A 92 -18.29 -13.60 -2.95
C ILE A 92 -19.64 -12.93 -2.64
N THR A 93 -20.74 -13.68 -2.76
CA THR A 93 -22.10 -13.22 -2.39
C THR A 93 -22.26 -12.89 -0.91
N GLU A 94 -21.31 -13.30 -0.07
CA GLU A 94 -21.32 -13.02 1.37
C GLU A 94 -21.28 -11.52 1.67
N VAL A 95 -20.71 -10.69 0.79
CA VAL A 95 -20.68 -9.23 0.97
C VAL A 95 -22.08 -8.59 0.95
N GLU A 96 -23.06 -9.28 0.36
CA GLU A 96 -24.46 -8.86 0.30
C GLU A 96 -25.38 -9.70 1.19
N ASN A 97 -24.84 -10.71 1.89
CA ASN A 97 -25.60 -11.56 2.80
C ASN A 97 -26.16 -10.74 3.96
N LYS A 98 -27.48 -10.80 4.16
CA LYS A 98 -28.19 -10.00 5.17
C LYS A 98 -27.69 -10.29 6.59
N VAL A 99 -27.53 -11.57 6.94
CA VAL A 99 -27.07 -11.99 8.28
C VAL A 99 -25.62 -11.57 8.50
N ALA A 100 -24.76 -11.74 7.49
CA ALA A 100 -23.38 -11.28 7.58
C ALA A 100 -23.32 -9.76 7.80
N ARG A 101 -24.13 -8.98 7.08
CA ARG A 101 -24.19 -7.52 7.22
C ARG A 101 -24.64 -7.04 8.60
N GLU A 102 -25.37 -7.84 9.36
CA GLU A 102 -25.78 -7.49 10.73
C GLU A 102 -24.64 -7.61 11.74
N VAL A 103 -23.63 -8.44 11.47
CA VAL A 103 -22.58 -8.78 12.44
C VAL A 103 -21.19 -8.29 12.05
N VAL A 104 -20.95 -7.99 10.78
CA VAL A 104 -19.66 -7.48 10.31
C VAL A 104 -19.50 -5.99 10.60
N ARG A 105 -18.27 -5.57 10.87
CA ARG A 105 -17.92 -4.15 11.08
C ARG A 105 -17.69 -3.38 9.77
N MET A 106 -17.49 -4.10 8.68
CA MET A 106 -17.17 -3.52 7.38
C MET A 106 -18.39 -2.80 6.80
N LYS A 107 -18.19 -1.62 6.20
CA LYS A 107 -19.24 -0.88 5.51
C LYS A 107 -19.79 -1.74 4.34
N PRO A 108 -21.11 -1.71 4.09
CA PRO A 108 -21.71 -2.48 3.00
C PRO A 108 -21.06 -2.20 1.63
N THR A 109 -20.94 -3.25 0.82
CA THR A 109 -20.48 -3.19 -0.56
C THR A 109 -21.34 -4.09 -1.44
N THR A 110 -21.06 -4.13 -2.74
CA THR A 110 -21.77 -5.00 -3.68
C THR A 110 -20.86 -6.10 -4.21
N VAL A 111 -21.46 -7.20 -4.67
CA VAL A 111 -20.74 -8.27 -5.36
C VAL A 111 -20.01 -7.71 -6.58
N ARG A 112 -20.66 -6.82 -7.34
CA ARG A 112 -20.07 -6.19 -8.52
C ARG A 112 -18.80 -5.40 -8.18
N THR A 113 -18.86 -4.59 -7.12
CA THR A 113 -17.70 -3.84 -6.63
C THR A 113 -16.59 -4.80 -6.21
N MET A 114 -16.94 -5.87 -5.48
CA MET A 114 -15.95 -6.82 -4.99
C MET A 114 -15.25 -7.58 -6.13
N ILE A 115 -15.97 -7.96 -7.19
CA ILE A 115 -15.38 -8.56 -8.40
C ILE A 115 -14.33 -7.62 -9.00
N VAL A 116 -14.64 -6.34 -9.19
CA VAL A 116 -13.70 -5.38 -9.78
C VAL A 116 -12.40 -5.30 -8.98
N TYR A 117 -12.48 -5.23 -7.65
CA TYR A 117 -11.28 -5.18 -6.82
C TYR A 117 -10.52 -6.51 -6.78
N LEU A 118 -11.21 -7.65 -6.79
CA LEU A 118 -10.54 -8.95 -6.88
C LEU A 118 -9.79 -9.11 -8.20
N LEU A 119 -10.31 -8.59 -9.32
CA LEU A 119 -9.60 -8.57 -10.61
C LEU A 119 -8.32 -7.71 -10.54
N PHE A 120 -8.33 -6.58 -9.82
CA PHE A 120 -7.12 -5.80 -9.60
C PHE A 120 -6.08 -6.54 -8.75
N VAL A 121 -6.54 -7.28 -7.74
CA VAL A 121 -5.66 -8.13 -6.93
C VAL A 121 -5.09 -9.27 -7.77
N GLU A 122 -5.92 -9.92 -8.59
CA GLU A 122 -5.51 -10.97 -9.52
C GLU A 122 -4.40 -10.48 -10.47
N ASP A 123 -4.56 -9.32 -11.11
CA ASP A 123 -3.54 -8.75 -11.99
C ASP A 123 -2.19 -8.57 -11.26
N LYS A 124 -2.23 -8.04 -10.03
CA LYS A 124 -1.03 -7.80 -9.24
C LYS A 124 -0.37 -9.09 -8.76
N VAL A 125 -1.17 -10.03 -8.27
CA VAL A 125 -0.69 -11.34 -7.82
C VAL A 125 -0.17 -12.16 -9.01
N GLY A 126 -0.83 -12.09 -10.16
CA GLY A 126 -0.40 -12.75 -11.40
C GLY A 126 0.95 -12.23 -11.89
N GLN A 127 1.19 -10.92 -11.83
CA GLN A 127 2.51 -10.32 -12.13
C GLN A 127 3.60 -10.85 -11.19
N LEU A 128 3.30 -10.95 -9.88
CA LEU A 128 4.24 -11.49 -8.90
C LEU A 128 4.52 -12.98 -9.16
N ILE A 129 3.47 -13.79 -9.31
CA ILE A 129 3.58 -15.22 -9.61
C ILE A 129 4.39 -15.43 -10.90
N ALA A 130 4.13 -14.65 -11.96
CA ALA A 130 4.89 -14.76 -13.21
C ALA A 130 6.39 -14.47 -13.01
N SER A 131 6.74 -13.53 -12.14
CA SER A 131 8.13 -13.25 -11.79
C SER A 131 8.78 -14.36 -10.96
N GLU A 132 8.03 -15.01 -10.07
CA GLU A 132 8.51 -16.08 -9.19
C GLU A 132 8.55 -17.45 -9.89
N MET A 133 7.66 -17.71 -10.84
CA MET A 133 7.51 -18.98 -11.55
C MET A 133 8.73 -19.33 -12.42
N GLY A 134 9.49 -18.33 -12.85
CA GLY A 134 10.72 -18.54 -13.61
C GLY A 134 10.50 -19.23 -14.97
N VAL A 135 11.50 -20.00 -15.43
CA VAL A 135 11.49 -20.66 -16.76
C VAL A 135 10.95 -22.08 -16.75
N SER A 136 10.75 -22.67 -15.57
CA SER A 136 10.35 -24.07 -15.41
C SER A 136 9.14 -24.16 -14.49
N PHE A 137 8.03 -24.62 -15.03
CA PHE A 137 6.78 -24.82 -14.29
C PHE A 137 6.10 -26.13 -14.70
N CYS A 138 5.20 -26.63 -13.86
CA CYS A 138 4.40 -27.81 -14.13
C CYS A 138 2.92 -27.43 -14.14
N LEU A 139 2.16 -27.95 -15.11
CA LEU A 139 0.71 -27.82 -15.16
C LEU A 139 0.08 -29.14 -14.74
N MET A 140 -0.75 -29.10 -13.69
CA MET A 140 -1.58 -30.23 -13.29
C MET A 140 -3.01 -29.97 -13.75
N PHE A 141 -3.55 -30.88 -14.55
CA PHE A 141 -4.94 -30.83 -14.98
C PHE A 141 -5.78 -31.70 -14.05
N ASP A 142 -6.70 -31.09 -13.32
CA ASP A 142 -7.71 -31.80 -12.54
C ASP A 142 -9.02 -31.83 -13.32
N GLY A 143 -9.59 -33.01 -13.50
CA GLY A 143 -10.78 -33.24 -14.30
C GLY A 143 -11.75 -34.14 -13.56
N TRP A 144 -13.00 -33.69 -13.42
CA TRP A 144 -14.10 -34.47 -12.88
C TRP A 144 -15.27 -34.54 -13.87
N THR A 145 -16.16 -35.52 -13.68
CA THR A 145 -17.39 -35.70 -14.46
C THR A 145 -18.61 -35.28 -13.64
#